data_AF-A0A6L8A7C0-F1
#
_entry.id   AF-A0A6L8A7C0-F1
#
_cell.length_a   1.000
_cell.length_b   1.000
_cell.length_c   1.000
_cell.angle_alpha   90.00
_cell.angle_beta   90.00
_cell.angle_gamma   90.00
#
_symmetry.space_group_name_H-M   'P 1'
#
loop_
_entity.id
_entity.type
_entity.pdbx_description
1 polymer ?
#
loop_
_entity_poly.entity_id
_entity_poly.type
_entity_poly.pdbx_seq_one_letter_code
_entity_poly.pdbx_strand_id
1 'polypeptide(L)'
;MSWSMGALVGSLGFVVRLAVLSLLLGSNLWVVMTNAAARMLGWLLTVLEPVLGLSLAPTIVQVQVMAAVLILLQNIVYTLTLHIVSYWIFPRLGNPVSEPPEPLRPLVALDPL
;
A
#
# COMPACT_ATOMS: atom_id res chain seq x y z
N MET A 1 19.64 -15.82 -0.01
CA MET A 1 18.63 -16.89 0.15
C MET A 1 17.52 -16.56 1.15
N SER A 2 17.58 -15.47 1.93
CA SER A 2 16.52 -15.09 2.89
C SER A 2 15.35 -14.30 2.27
N TRP A 3 15.58 -13.59 1.16
CA TRP A 3 14.58 -12.72 0.53
C TRP A 3 13.40 -13.47 -0.11
N SER A 4 13.67 -14.59 -0.78
CA SER A 4 12.61 -15.40 -1.43
C SER A 4 11.70 -16.06 -0.39
N MET A 5 12.28 -16.59 0.69
CA MET A 5 11.51 -17.18 1.78
C MET A 5 10.65 -16.14 2.51
N GLY A 6 11.21 -14.94 2.76
CA GLY A 6 10.46 -13.83 3.33
C GLY A 6 9.30 -13.36 2.44
N ALA A 7 9.51 -13.30 1.12
CA ALA A 7 8.46 -12.95 0.16
C ALA A 7 7.34 -14.01 0.11
N LEU A 8 7.68 -15.30 0.16
CA LEU A 8 6.70 -16.39 0.20
C LEU A 8 5.84 -16.34 1.48
N VAL A 9 6.48 -16.21 2.64
CA VAL A 9 5.77 -16.09 3.92
C VAL A 9 4.92 -14.83 3.97
N GLY A 10 5.43 -13.71 3.46
CA GLY A 10 4.68 -12.46 3.35
C GLY A 10 3.45 -12.57 2.45
N SER A 11 3.58 -13.25 1.29
CA SER A 11 2.47 -13.48 0.38
C SER A 11 1.38 -14.36 0.99
N LEU A 12 1.77 -15.43 1.71
CA LEU A 12 0.84 -16.28 2.45
C LEU A 12 0.12 -15.50 3.55
N GLY A 13 0.84 -14.68 4.33
CA GLY A 13 0.26 -13.82 5.34
C GLY A 13 -0.76 -12.83 4.78
N PHE A 14 -0.49 -12.26 3.60
CA PHE A 14 -1.44 -11.40 2.89
C PHE A 14 -2.71 -12.15 2.51
N VAL A 15 -2.61 -13.37 1.95
CA VAL A 15 -3.77 -14.18 1.57
C VAL A 15 -4.62 -14.54 2.80
N VAL A 16 -3.98 -14.91 3.91
CA VAL A 16 -4.69 -15.19 5.18
C VAL A 16 -5.44 -13.96 5.67
N ARG A 17 -4.79 -12.78 5.69
CA ARG A 17 -5.45 -11.52 6.09
C ARG A 17 -6.64 -11.23 5.19
N LEU A 18 -6.49 -11.37 3.87
CA LEU A 18 -7.57 -11.15 2.91
C LEU A 18 -8.74 -12.10 3.16
N ALA A 19 -8.47 -13.38 3.39
CA ALA A 19 -9.49 -14.40 3.67
C ALA A 19 -10.25 -14.13 4.97
N VAL A 20 -9.53 -13.81 6.06
CA VAL A 20 -10.14 -13.49 7.36
C VAL A 20 -11.02 -12.26 7.26
N LEU A 21 -10.54 -11.18 6.63
CA LEU A 21 -11.34 -9.97 6.44
C LEU A 21 -12.56 -10.23 5.55
N SER A 22 -12.41 -11.06 4.51
CA SER A 22 -13.53 -11.44 3.64
C SER A 22 -14.62 -12.21 4.40
N LEU A 23 -14.21 -13.09 5.32
CA LEU A 23 -15.12 -13.81 6.21
C LEU A 23 -15.82 -12.84 7.18
N LEU A 24 -15.07 -11.95 7.83
CA LEU A 24 -15.60 -10.99 8.81
C LEU A 24 -16.58 -9.99 8.18
N LEU A 25 -16.31 -9.54 6.96
CA LEU A 25 -17.20 -8.63 6.22
C LEU A 25 -18.35 -9.37 5.53
N GLY A 26 -18.35 -10.70 5.48
CA GLY A 26 -19.33 -11.50 4.74
C GLY A 26 -19.35 -11.25 3.23
N SER A 27 -18.29 -10.66 2.67
CA SER A 27 -18.19 -10.30 1.25
C SER A 27 -16.83 -10.64 0.67
N ASN A 28 -16.79 -11.00 -0.61
CA ASN A 28 -15.55 -11.37 -1.29
C ASN A 28 -14.68 -10.12 -1.56
N LEU A 29 -13.74 -9.84 -0.66
CA LEU A 29 -12.87 -8.67 -0.75
C LEU A 29 -11.95 -8.69 -1.95
N TRP A 30 -11.55 -9.87 -2.42
CA TRP A 30 -10.78 -10.00 -3.65
C TRP A 30 -11.53 -9.36 -4.81
N VAL A 31 -12.83 -9.68 -4.96
CA VAL A 31 -13.69 -9.12 -6.01
C VAL A 31 -13.88 -7.61 -5.84
N VAL A 32 -14.04 -7.12 -4.61
CA VAL A 32 -14.15 -5.69 -4.32
C VAL A 32 -12.89 -4.95 -4.78
N MET A 33 -11.71 -5.49 -4.46
CA MET A 33 -10.43 -4.90 -4.81
C MET A 33 -10.18 -4.95 -6.33
N THR A 34 -10.44 -6.06 -6.99
CA THR A 34 -10.30 -6.14 -8.46
C THR A 34 -11.29 -5.23 -9.17
N ASN A 35 -12.50 -5.02 -8.64
CA ASN A 35 -13.46 -4.07 -9.19
C ASN A 35 -13.00 -2.61 -9.00
N ALA A 36 -12.43 -2.29 -7.84
CA ALA A 36 -11.83 -0.98 -7.60
C ALA A 36 -10.66 -0.73 -8.57
N ALA A 37 -9.79 -1.73 -8.76
CA ALA A 37 -8.69 -1.69 -9.72
C ALA A 37 -9.18 -1.51 -11.16
N ALA A 38 -10.23 -2.24 -11.58
CA ALA A 38 -10.81 -2.12 -12.90
C ALA A 38 -11.40 -0.73 -13.16
N ARG A 39 -12.13 -0.17 -12.18
CA ARG A 39 -12.66 1.20 -12.27
C ARG A 39 -11.55 2.24 -12.36
N MET A 40 -10.51 2.09 -11.54
CA MET A 40 -9.37 3.02 -11.52
C MET A 40 -8.54 2.92 -12.80
N LEU A 41 -8.32 1.71 -13.31
CA LEU A 41 -7.68 1.48 -14.60
C LEU A 41 -8.53 2.08 -15.74
N GLY A 42 -9.85 1.88 -15.72
CA GLY A 42 -10.77 2.48 -16.68
C GLY A 42 -10.67 4.01 -16.68
N TRP A 43 -10.71 4.64 -15.50
CA TRP A 43 -10.49 6.09 -15.38
C TRP A 43 -9.13 6.52 -15.93
N LEU A 44 -8.06 5.82 -15.57
CA LEU A 44 -6.71 6.14 -16.02
C LEU A 44 -6.59 6.03 -17.55
N LEU A 45 -7.17 5.00 -18.13
CA LEU A 45 -7.19 4.82 -19.59
C LEU A 45 -8.00 5.94 -20.28
N THR A 46 -9.14 6.37 -19.73
CA THR A 46 -9.90 7.50 -20.29
C THR A 46 -9.15 8.84 -20.21
N VAL A 47 -8.33 9.04 -19.17
CA VAL A 47 -7.48 10.23 -19.03
C VAL A 47 -6.29 10.18 -19.99
N LEU A 48 -5.76 8.99 -20.27
CA LEU A 48 -4.64 8.79 -21.19
C LEU A 48 -5.07 8.73 -22.66
N GLU A 49 -6.33 8.40 -22.96
CA GLU A 49 -6.91 8.36 -24.30
C GLU A 49 -6.65 9.64 -25.13
N PRO A 50 -6.88 10.88 -24.63
CA PRO A 50 -6.56 12.09 -25.38
C PRO A 50 -5.06 12.31 -25.63
N VAL A 51 -4.19 11.67 -24.86
CA VAL A 51 -2.73 11.75 -25.02
C VAL A 51 -2.21 10.68 -25.98
N LEU A 52 -2.82 9.48 -25.97
CA LEU A 52 -2.40 8.33 -26.78
C LEU A 52 -3.18 8.17 -28.09
N GLY A 53 -4.35 8.81 -28.25
CA GLY A 53 -5.22 8.70 -29.42
C GLY A 53 -5.80 7.30 -29.67
N LEU A 54 -5.73 6.40 -28.68
CA LEU A 54 -6.12 4.99 -28.77
C LEU A 54 -7.18 4.66 -27.73
N SER A 55 -8.36 4.20 -28.18
CA SER A 55 -9.39 3.66 -27.31
C SER A 55 -8.94 2.27 -26.80
N LEU A 56 -8.37 2.25 -25.61
CA LEU A 56 -7.85 1.04 -24.98
C LEU A 56 -8.90 0.45 -24.04
N ALA A 57 -9.40 -0.74 -24.37
CA ALA A 57 -10.23 -1.51 -23.45
C ALA A 57 -9.36 -2.16 -22.36
N PRO A 58 -9.74 -2.07 -21.07
CA PRO A 58 -8.98 -2.69 -19.99
C PRO A 58 -9.00 -4.21 -20.11
N THR A 59 -7.82 -4.82 -20.24
CA THR A 59 -7.66 -6.28 -20.29
C THR A 59 -7.57 -6.86 -18.88
N ILE A 60 -7.92 -8.14 -18.73
CA ILE A 60 -7.90 -8.83 -17.42
C ILE A 60 -6.52 -8.79 -16.75
N VAL A 61 -5.45 -8.93 -17.54
CA VAL A 61 -4.07 -8.90 -17.04
C VAL A 61 -3.73 -7.52 -16.46
N GLN A 62 -4.13 -6.44 -17.15
CA GLN A 62 -3.91 -5.08 -16.67
C GLN A 62 -4.67 -4.79 -15.37
N VAL A 63 -5.91 -5.31 -15.24
CA VAL A 63 -6.68 -5.18 -14.00
C VAL A 63 -5.97 -5.88 -12.84
N GLN A 64 -5.41 -7.07 -13.06
CA GLN A 64 -4.65 -7.79 -12.02
C GLN A 64 -3.37 -7.06 -11.62
N VAL A 65 -2.62 -6.52 -12.59
CA VAL A 65 -1.44 -5.69 -12.31
C VAL A 65 -1.84 -4.45 -11.52
N MET A 66 -2.91 -3.76 -11.91
CA MET A 66 -3.42 -2.59 -11.18
C MET A 66 -3.85 -2.96 -9.75
N ALA A 67 -4.51 -4.10 -9.56
CA ALA A 67 -4.88 -4.58 -8.23
C ALA A 67 -3.65 -4.84 -7.36
N ALA A 68 -2.61 -5.48 -7.91
CA ALA A 68 -1.35 -5.70 -7.20
C ALA A 68 -0.65 -4.39 -6.83
N VAL A 69 -0.63 -3.40 -7.73
CA VAL A 69 -0.08 -2.07 -7.47
C VAL A 69 -0.85 -1.36 -6.34
N LEU A 70 -2.18 -1.40 -6.38
CA LEU A 70 -3.03 -0.80 -5.34
C LEU A 70 -2.83 -1.47 -3.98
N ILE A 71 -2.66 -2.79 -3.94
CA ILE A 71 -2.32 -3.54 -2.72
C ILE A 71 -0.97 -3.07 -2.17
N LEU A 72 0.05 -2.99 -3.03
CA LEU A 72 1.39 -2.57 -2.63
C LEU A 72 1.37 -1.15 -2.07
N LEU A 73 0.68 -0.24 -2.77
CA LEU A 73 0.50 1.15 -2.35
C LEU A 73 -0.19 1.23 -0.99
N GLN A 74 -1.30 0.50 -0.81
CA GLN A 74 -2.00 0.45 0.47
C GLN A 74 -1.09 -0.07 1.60
N ASN A 75 -0.28 -1.09 1.33
CA ASN A 75 0.62 -1.66 2.34
C ASN A 75 1.74 -0.70 2.72
N ILE A 76 2.28 0.07 1.76
CA ILE A 76 3.24 1.14 2.03
C ILE A 76 2.61 2.22 2.90
N VAL A 77 1.42 2.71 2.52
CA VAL A 77 0.68 3.72 3.31
C VAL A 77 0.43 3.22 4.73
N TYR A 78 -0.05 1.99 4.89
CA TYR A 78 -0.29 1.40 6.20
C TYR A 78 0.99 1.31 7.06
N THR A 79 2.09 0.85 6.48
CA THR A 79 3.38 0.73 7.17
C THR A 79 3.91 2.11 7.58
N LEU A 80 3.79 3.11 6.69
CA LEU A 80 4.18 4.48 6.96
C LEU A 80 3.33 5.08 8.09
N THR A 81 2.02 4.89 8.06
CA THR A 81 1.10 5.34 9.11
C THR A 81 1.46 4.70 10.45
N LEU A 82 1.71 3.40 10.49
CA LEU A 82 2.18 2.73 11.70
C LEU A 82 3.49 3.32 12.22
N HIS A 83 4.43 3.63 11.33
CA HIS A 83 5.70 4.25 11.71
C HIS A 83 5.48 5.63 12.33
N ILE A 84 4.68 6.48 11.70
CA ILE A 84 4.33 7.81 12.21
C ILE A 84 3.62 7.71 13.57
N VAL A 85 2.61 6.84 13.68
CA VAL A 85 1.84 6.64 14.92
C VAL A 85 2.75 6.11 16.03
N SER A 86 3.64 5.17 15.73
CA SER A 86 4.62 4.67 16.69
C SER A 86 5.57 5.79 17.15
N TYR A 87 6.09 6.60 16.23
CA TYR A 87 6.95 7.74 16.56
C TYR A 87 6.23 8.79 17.42
N TRP A 88 4.91 8.93 17.30
CA TRP A 88 4.11 9.83 18.13
C TRP A 88 3.76 9.24 19.51
N ILE A 89 3.60 7.93 19.59
CA ILE A 89 3.19 7.24 20.83
C ILE A 89 4.40 6.89 21.71
N PHE A 90 5.52 6.44 21.13
CA PHE A 90 6.69 6.01 21.88
C PHE A 90 7.33 7.07 22.80
N PRO A 91 7.39 8.36 22.42
CA PRO A 91 7.85 9.41 23.33
C PRO A 91 6.96 9.56 24.57
N ARG A 92 5.67 9.23 24.47
CA ARG A 92 4.72 9.28 25.60
C ARG A 92 4.85 8.08 26.56
N LEU A 93 5.55 7.02 26.16
CA LEU A 93 5.79 5.81 26.95
C LEU A 93 7.17 5.78 27.64
N GLY A 94 7.93 6.89 27.58
CA GLY A 94 9.17 7.05 28.36
C GLY A 94 10.38 6.27 27.85
N ASN A 95 10.37 5.78 26.61
CA ASN A 95 11.51 5.08 26.01
C ASN A 95 11.92 5.76 24.67
N PRO A 96 13.00 6.56 24.65
CA PRO A 96 13.43 7.24 23.45
C PRO A 96 13.97 6.23 22.44
N VAL A 97 13.29 6.08 21.31
CA VAL A 97 13.80 5.32 20.17
C VAL A 97 15.08 5.98 19.66
N SER A 98 16.09 5.17 19.37
CA SER A 98 17.41 5.58 18.87
C SER A 98 17.31 6.54 17.67
N GLU A 99 18.23 7.50 17.64
CA GLU A 99 18.26 8.66 16.74
C GLU A 99 17.97 8.34 15.26
N PRO A 100 17.20 9.22 14.56
CA PRO A 100 16.90 9.04 13.15
C PRO A 100 18.16 9.24 12.27
N PRO A 101 18.31 8.47 11.17
CA PRO A 101 19.44 8.57 10.25
C PRO A 101 19.53 9.93 9.56
N GLU A 102 20.76 10.29 9.14
CA GLU A 102 21.20 11.63 8.69
C GLU A 102 20.27 12.45 7.78
N PRO A 103 19.52 11.90 6.81
CA PRO A 103 18.72 12.75 5.91
C PRO A 103 17.55 13.47 6.59
N LEU A 104 17.17 13.12 7.84
CA LEU A 104 16.06 13.74 8.57
C LEU A 104 16.50 14.81 9.59
N ARG A 105 17.81 14.97 9.84
CA ARG A 105 18.34 16.04 10.72
C ARG A 105 17.98 17.47 10.29
N PRO A 106 17.94 17.83 9.00
CA PRO A 106 17.66 19.21 8.60
C PRO A 106 16.21 19.65 8.86
N LEU A 107 15.24 18.71 8.86
CA LEU A 107 13.84 19.02 9.13
C LEU A 107 13.56 19.23 10.63
N VAL A 108 14.31 18.55 11.51
CA VAL A 108 14.21 18.71 12.97
C VAL A 108 14.87 20.01 13.44
N ALA A 109 15.89 20.50 12.72
CA ALA A 109 16.57 21.75 13.05
C ALA A 109 15.76 23.03 12.75
N LEU A 110 14.57 22.91 12.16
CA LEU A 110 13.67 24.03 11.85
C LEU A 110 12.56 24.24 12.88
N ASP A 111 12.59 23.56 14.03
CA ASP A 111 11.69 23.82 15.15
C ASP A 111 12.37 24.80 16.13
N PRO A 112 11.98 26.09 16.18
CA PRO A 112 12.48 27.05 17.16
C PRO A 112 11.62 26.96 18.42
N LEU A 113 11.89 25.96 19.26
CA LEU A 113 11.45 25.96 20.66
C LEU A 113 12.66 25.89 21.59
#